data_AF-A0A944C6Z7-F1
#
_entry.id   AF-A0A944C6Z7-F1
#
_cell.length_a   1.000
_cell.length_b   1.000
_cell.length_c   1.000
_cell.angle_alpha   90.00
_cell.angle_beta   90.00
_cell.angle_gamma   90.00
#
_symmetry.space_group_name_H-M   'P 1'
#
loop_
_entity.id
_entity.type
_entity.pdbx_description
1 polymer ?
#
loop_
_entity_poly.entity_id
_entity_poly.type
_entity_poly.pdbx_seq_one_letter_code
_entity_poly.pdbx_strand_id
1 'polypeptide(L)'
;MKKGKNEKSEKKASAGKNAYIEGAGIVEDQPITETLTENYMPYAMSVIVSRALPEIDGFKPSHRKLLYTMYKMGLLNGQRTKSANIVGQTMKLNPHGDMAIYETMVRLARGNEALLHPYVDSKGNFGKAYSRDMSFAASRYTEAKLDPICAEIFADIDRDIVDFVPNYDNTMTEPVLLPTRFPAVLVNNNVGIAVSMASNICSFNLAEVCETAAALMKNPEHDIISTLKGPDFPGGGFILQDEDELRRIYATGRGSVKVRSKYVYDKSA
;
A
#
# COMPACT_ATOMS: atom_id res chain seq x y z
N MET A 1 18.65 58.97 29.59
CA MET A 1 19.05 57.78 30.38
C MET A 1 18.57 56.52 29.65
N LYS A 2 19.49 55.76 29.07
CA LYS A 2 19.25 54.41 28.52
C LYS A 2 19.05 53.44 29.69
N LYS A 3 18.04 52.58 29.65
CA LYS A 3 18.04 51.28 30.34
C LYS A 3 17.42 50.24 29.42
N GLY A 4 18.28 49.46 28.78
CA GLY A 4 17.90 48.27 28.04
C GLY A 4 17.48 47.15 28.99
N LYS A 5 16.63 46.25 28.48
CA LYS A 5 16.41 44.93 29.05
C LYS A 5 16.62 43.91 27.94
N ASN A 6 17.61 43.07 28.19
CA ASN A 6 18.16 41.96 27.41
C ASN A 6 17.13 41.17 26.59
N GLU A 7 17.35 41.13 25.28
CA GLU A 7 17.06 39.96 24.46
C GLU A 7 17.94 38.80 24.97
N LYS A 8 17.31 37.78 25.56
CA LYS A 8 17.97 36.50 25.76
C LYS A 8 17.84 35.72 24.46
N SER A 9 18.94 35.58 23.74
CA SER A 9 19.07 34.65 22.63
C SER A 9 18.88 33.22 23.14
N GLU A 10 17.73 32.62 22.86
CA GLU A 10 17.53 31.18 23.07
C GLU A 10 18.31 30.44 21.99
N LYS A 11 19.31 29.68 22.44
CA LYS A 11 20.07 28.75 21.60
C LYS A 11 19.09 27.69 21.10
N LYS A 12 18.83 27.64 19.79
CA LYS A 12 18.20 26.50 19.12
C LYS A 12 19.02 25.24 19.42
N ALA A 13 18.56 24.44 20.37
CA ALA A 13 19.08 23.10 20.59
C ALA A 13 18.64 22.22 19.41
N SER A 14 19.59 21.47 18.85
CA SER A 14 19.38 20.58 17.70
C SER A 14 18.31 19.53 18.01
N ALA A 15 17.26 19.49 17.19
CA ALA A 15 16.15 18.56 17.30
C ALA A 15 16.61 17.10 17.13
N GLY A 16 16.52 16.30 18.20
CA GLY A 16 16.59 14.85 18.14
C GLY A 16 15.21 14.29 17.77
N LYS A 17 15.13 13.53 16.68
CA LYS A 17 13.88 12.98 16.11
C LYS A 17 13.41 11.71 16.83
N ASN A 18 12.88 11.85 18.03
CA ASN A 18 11.78 11.01 18.52
C ASN A 18 10.52 11.89 18.48
N ALA A 19 9.33 11.31 18.29
CA ALA A 19 8.06 12.04 18.19
C ALA A 19 7.98 13.17 19.22
N TYR A 20 8.28 14.39 18.75
CA TYR A 20 8.33 15.58 19.57
C TYR A 20 6.94 16.18 19.51
N ILE A 21 6.19 16.02 20.60
CA ILE A 21 5.07 16.90 20.87
C ILE A 21 5.70 18.12 21.53
N GLU A 22 5.66 19.25 20.82
CA GLU A 22 6.10 20.53 21.36
C GLU A 22 5.35 20.76 22.69
N GLY A 23 6.11 20.95 23.78
CA GLY A 23 5.54 21.11 25.13
C GLY A 23 5.14 19.83 25.88
N ALA A 24 5.62 18.64 25.50
CA ALA A 24 5.33 17.40 26.25
C ALA A 24 5.69 17.52 27.75
N GLY A 25 4.66 17.47 28.62
CA GLY A 25 4.80 17.60 30.08
C GLY A 25 4.64 19.01 30.63
N ILE A 26 4.36 20.00 29.79
CA ILE A 26 4.00 21.37 30.19
C ILE A 26 2.48 21.44 30.36
N VAL A 27 2.03 22.00 31.47
CA VAL A 27 0.61 22.31 31.67
C VAL A 27 0.36 23.68 31.05
N GLU A 28 -0.32 23.70 29.91
CA GLU A 28 -0.75 24.93 29.24
C GLU A 28 -2.27 25.04 29.29
N ASP A 29 -2.77 26.23 29.68
CA ASP A 29 -4.18 26.56 29.56
C ASP A 29 -4.47 26.88 28.09
N GLN A 30 -5.02 25.90 27.37
CA GLN A 30 -5.40 26.03 25.97
C GLN A 30 -6.92 25.84 25.79
N PRO A 31 -7.59 26.68 24.97
CA PRO A 31 -8.97 26.45 24.58
C PRO A 31 -9.16 25.07 23.94
N ILE A 32 -10.16 24.31 24.38
CA ILE A 32 -10.44 22.96 23.85
C ILE A 32 -10.58 22.91 22.32
N THR A 33 -11.09 23.97 21.69
CA THR A 33 -11.22 24.06 20.23
C THR A 33 -9.88 24.13 19.51
N GLU A 34 -8.90 24.79 20.12
CA GLU A 34 -7.54 24.91 19.60
C GLU A 34 -6.78 23.59 19.82
N THR A 35 -6.88 23.00 21.02
CA THR A 35 -6.32 21.67 21.32
C THR A 35 -6.83 20.59 20.37
N LEU A 36 -8.13 20.61 20.02
CA LEU A 36 -8.68 19.69 19.04
C LEU A 36 -8.08 19.93 17.66
N THR A 37 -7.96 21.18 17.23
CA THR A 37 -7.41 21.49 15.90
C THR A 37 -5.93 21.11 15.80
N GLU A 38 -5.13 21.49 16.79
CA GLU A 38 -3.68 21.29 16.79
C GLU A 38 -3.26 19.84 17.00
N ASN A 39 -3.98 19.08 17.83
CA ASN A 39 -3.61 17.69 18.10
C ASN A 39 -4.31 16.69 17.16
N TYR A 40 -5.57 16.96 16.79
CA TYR A 40 -6.31 16.02 15.93
C TYR A 40 -5.95 16.15 14.46
N MET A 41 -5.72 17.37 13.95
CA MET A 41 -5.44 17.56 12.50
C MET A 41 -4.15 16.85 12.05
N PRO A 42 -3.01 16.97 12.76
CA PRO A 42 -1.80 16.23 12.39
C PRO A 42 -2.00 14.72 12.46
N TYR A 43 -2.73 14.23 13.46
CA TYR A 43 -3.10 12.82 13.54
C TYR A 43 -3.93 12.38 12.33
N ALA A 44 -4.99 13.10 12.00
CA ALA A 44 -5.86 12.79 10.86
C ALA A 44 -5.08 12.79 9.54
N MET A 45 -4.24 13.80 9.32
CA MET A 45 -3.38 13.89 8.13
C MET A 45 -2.36 12.74 8.06
N SER A 46 -1.74 12.37 9.19
CA SER A 46 -0.82 11.23 9.24
C SER A 46 -1.50 9.90 8.88
N VAL A 47 -2.77 9.72 9.27
CA VAL A 47 -3.54 8.53 8.93
C VAL A 47 -3.89 8.50 7.44
N ILE A 48 -4.25 9.65 6.86
CA ILE A 48 -4.58 9.76 5.43
C ILE A 48 -3.34 9.47 4.57
N VAL A 49 -2.26 10.21 4.79
CA VAL A 49 -1.06 10.18 3.92
C VAL A 49 -0.18 8.96 4.20
N SER A 50 0.02 8.60 5.47
CA SER A 50 1.06 7.63 5.84
C SER A 50 0.52 6.23 6.15
N ARG A 51 -0.79 5.97 5.94
CA ARG A 51 -1.38 4.67 6.29
C ARG A 51 -2.46 4.19 5.33
N ALA A 52 -3.49 5.00 5.12
CA ALA A 52 -4.75 4.50 4.60
C ALA A 52 -4.78 4.39 3.07
N LEU A 53 -4.33 5.42 2.37
CA LEU A 53 -4.43 5.52 0.91
C LEU A 53 -3.14 5.04 0.23
N PRO A 54 -3.23 4.26 -0.87
CA PRO A 54 -2.07 3.99 -1.71
C PRO A 54 -1.65 5.25 -2.47
N GLU A 55 -0.36 5.36 -2.79
CA GLU A 55 0.11 6.39 -3.75
C GLU A 55 0.07 5.86 -5.18
N ILE A 56 0.58 6.65 -6.12
CA ILE A 56 0.61 6.35 -7.55
C ILE A 56 1.32 5.04 -7.91
N ASP A 57 2.24 4.57 -7.08
CA ASP A 57 2.91 3.28 -7.25
C ASP A 57 2.01 2.08 -6.87
N GLY A 58 0.81 2.33 -6.34
CA GLY A 58 -0.16 1.30 -5.98
C GLY A 58 0.08 0.64 -4.63
N PHE A 59 1.03 1.15 -3.83
CA PHE A 59 1.38 0.57 -2.54
C PHE A 59 1.01 1.49 -1.38
N LYS A 60 0.71 0.88 -0.23
CA LYS A 60 0.67 1.59 1.05
C LYS A 60 2.08 1.61 1.66
N PRO A 61 2.38 2.50 2.61
CA PRO A 61 3.69 2.54 3.26
C PRO A 61 4.11 1.19 3.88
N SER A 62 3.18 0.45 4.49
CA SER A 62 3.46 -0.90 5.03
C SER A 62 3.85 -1.90 3.94
N HIS A 63 3.21 -1.83 2.77
CA HIS A 63 3.55 -2.69 1.62
C HIS A 63 4.95 -2.37 1.12
N ARG A 64 5.29 -1.09 0.93
CA ARG A 64 6.63 -0.67 0.47
C ARG A 64 7.73 -1.16 1.41
N LYS A 65 7.56 -0.93 2.72
CA LYS A 65 8.53 -1.32 3.74
C LYS A 65 8.76 -2.83 3.75
N LEU A 66 7.69 -3.62 3.65
CA LEU A 66 7.78 -5.08 3.57
C LEU A 66 8.50 -5.54 2.29
N LEU A 67 8.04 -5.09 1.12
CA LEU A 67 8.61 -5.53 -0.16
C LEU A 67 10.07 -5.07 -0.31
N TYR A 68 10.39 -3.83 0.09
CA TYR A 68 11.75 -3.31 0.08
C TYR A 68 12.66 -4.08 1.05
N THR A 69 12.18 -4.44 2.24
CA THR A 69 12.92 -5.30 3.17
C THR A 69 13.24 -6.65 2.51
N MET A 70 12.24 -7.29 1.89
CA MET A 70 12.43 -8.56 1.17
C MET A 70 13.42 -8.43 0.02
N TYR A 71 13.41 -7.31 -0.69
CA TYR A 71 14.37 -6.99 -1.75
C TYR A 71 15.80 -6.88 -1.20
N LYS A 72 16.01 -6.10 -0.12
CA LYS A 72 17.32 -5.96 0.55
C LYS A 72 17.84 -7.27 1.14
N MET A 73 16.94 -8.19 1.50
CA MET A 73 17.28 -9.55 1.91
C MET A 73 17.68 -10.48 0.74
N GLY A 74 17.63 -9.99 -0.50
CA GLY A 74 17.97 -10.78 -1.70
C GLY A 74 16.88 -11.78 -2.12
N LEU A 75 15.65 -11.63 -1.63
CA LEU A 75 14.58 -12.61 -1.84
C LEU A 75 13.93 -12.55 -3.23
N LEU A 76 14.36 -11.65 -4.11
CA LEU A 76 13.93 -11.64 -5.51
C LEU A 76 14.48 -12.88 -6.24
N ASN A 77 15.81 -13.04 -6.20
CA ASN A 77 16.51 -14.16 -6.85
C ASN A 77 16.85 -15.29 -5.88
N GLY A 78 16.78 -15.04 -4.57
CA GLY A 78 17.08 -16.01 -3.52
C GLY A 78 16.01 -17.09 -3.34
N GLN A 79 16.32 -18.03 -2.44
CA GLN A 79 15.38 -19.06 -2.00
C GLN A 79 14.36 -18.48 -1.02
N ARG A 80 13.24 -19.18 -0.85
CA ARG A 80 12.27 -18.85 0.19
C ARG A 80 12.94 -18.94 1.56
N THR A 81 12.62 -17.99 2.43
CA THR A 81 13.03 -17.99 3.84
C THR A 81 11.81 -18.06 4.74
N LYS A 82 11.99 -18.36 6.02
CA LYS A 82 10.88 -18.36 6.98
C LYS A 82 10.25 -16.97 7.07
N SER A 83 8.92 -16.92 7.05
CA SER A 83 8.16 -15.67 7.16
C SER A 83 8.54 -14.88 8.42
N ALA A 84 8.81 -15.56 9.54
CA ALA A 84 9.28 -14.94 10.78
C ALA A 84 10.56 -14.10 10.60
N ASN A 85 11.49 -14.52 9.73
CA ASN A 85 12.71 -13.77 9.45
C ASN A 85 12.41 -12.45 8.72
N ILE A 86 11.51 -12.50 7.73
CA ILE A 86 11.09 -11.32 6.96
C ILE A 86 10.38 -10.33 7.88
N VAL A 87 9.45 -10.81 8.71
CA VAL A 87 8.72 -10.00 9.69
C VAL A 87 9.68 -9.34 10.66
N GLY A 88 10.63 -10.10 11.23
CA GLY A 88 11.61 -9.58 12.18
C GLY A 88 12.54 -8.51 11.58
N GLN A 89 12.96 -8.64 10.32
CA GLN A 89 13.72 -7.57 9.66
C GLN A 89 12.86 -6.36 9.33
N THR A 90 11.62 -6.57 8.90
CA THR A 90 10.70 -5.48 8.52
C THR A 90 10.33 -4.62 9.74
N MET A 91 10.31 -5.19 10.95
CA MET A 91 10.11 -4.43 12.19
C MET A 91 11.14 -3.29 12.39
N LYS A 92 12.34 -3.40 11.81
CA LYS A 92 13.35 -2.33 11.82
C LYS A 92 12.98 -1.12 10.96
N LEU A 93 12.06 -1.28 10.00
CA LEU A 93 11.52 -0.18 9.18
C LEU A 93 10.10 0.19 9.57
N ASN A 94 9.33 -0.75 10.14
CA ASN A 94 7.92 -0.60 10.47
C ASN A 94 7.62 -1.10 11.91
N PRO A 95 7.87 -0.28 12.95
CA PRO A 95 7.73 -0.71 14.35
C PRO A 95 6.26 -0.67 14.83
N HIS A 96 5.36 -1.39 14.15
CA HIS A 96 3.91 -1.36 14.39
C HIS A 96 3.30 -2.72 14.71
N GLY A 97 4.13 -3.68 15.11
CA GLY A 97 3.72 -5.03 15.49
C GLY A 97 4.03 -6.07 14.41
N ASP A 98 4.53 -7.21 14.86
CA ASP A 98 4.92 -8.34 14.03
C ASP A 98 3.71 -8.95 13.30
N MET A 99 2.57 -9.07 13.99
CA MET A 99 1.35 -9.62 13.43
C MET A 99 0.82 -8.79 12.27
N ALA A 100 0.80 -7.45 12.38
CA ALA A 100 0.33 -6.57 11.31
C ALA A 100 1.20 -6.68 10.04
N ILE A 101 2.51 -6.83 10.20
CA ILE A 101 3.44 -7.09 9.08
C ILE A 101 3.16 -8.46 8.47
N TYR A 102 2.97 -9.48 9.30
CA TYR A 102 2.71 -10.83 8.82
C TYR A 102 1.39 -10.92 8.07
N GLU A 103 0.30 -10.33 8.58
CA GLU A 103 -0.99 -10.26 7.89
C GLU A 103 -0.88 -9.52 6.55
N THR A 104 -0.11 -8.44 6.51
CA THR A 104 0.19 -7.73 5.26
C THR A 104 0.85 -8.68 4.27
N MET A 105 1.92 -9.37 4.67
CA MET A 105 2.59 -10.34 3.81
C MET A 105 1.65 -11.46 3.36
N VAL A 106 0.76 -11.92 4.25
CA VAL A 106 -0.21 -12.96 3.93
C VAL A 106 -1.16 -12.52 2.82
N ARG A 107 -1.69 -11.30 2.88
CA ARG A 107 -2.58 -10.77 1.83
C ARG A 107 -1.88 -10.54 0.49
N LEU A 108 -0.59 -10.21 0.51
CA LEU A 108 0.21 -10.03 -0.72
C LEU A 108 0.70 -11.36 -1.32
N ALA A 109 0.48 -12.48 -0.62
CA ALA A 109 1.00 -13.79 -0.99
C ALA A 109 0.12 -14.55 -1.98
N ARG A 110 0.77 -15.27 -2.90
CA ARG A 110 0.12 -16.15 -3.88
C ARG A 110 -0.79 -17.18 -3.22
N GLY A 111 -0.38 -17.74 -2.08
CA GLY A 111 -1.15 -18.74 -1.36
C GLY A 111 -2.52 -18.24 -0.87
N ASN A 112 -2.67 -16.93 -0.65
CA ASN A 112 -3.89 -16.31 -0.13
C ASN A 112 -4.98 -16.08 -1.19
N GLU A 113 -4.61 -15.99 -2.48
CA GLU A 113 -5.53 -15.76 -3.60
C GLU A 113 -6.37 -14.47 -3.48
N ALA A 114 -5.85 -13.46 -2.77
CA ALA A 114 -6.52 -12.16 -2.65
C ALA A 114 -6.27 -11.21 -3.84
N LEU A 115 -5.21 -11.44 -4.61
CA LEU A 115 -4.72 -10.54 -5.66
C LEU A 115 -4.69 -11.25 -7.02
N LEU A 116 -4.91 -10.51 -8.11
CA LEU A 116 -4.69 -11.01 -9.48
C LEU A 116 -3.20 -11.32 -9.70
N HIS A 117 -2.34 -10.39 -9.28
CA HIS A 117 -0.89 -10.47 -9.43
C HIS A 117 -0.22 -10.41 -8.06
N PRO A 118 0.04 -11.56 -7.41
CA PRO A 118 0.69 -11.59 -6.11
C PRO A 118 2.10 -10.99 -6.16
N TYR A 119 2.50 -10.31 -5.09
CA TYR A 119 3.86 -9.77 -4.94
C TYR A 119 4.77 -10.68 -4.13
N VAL A 120 4.18 -11.61 -3.36
CA VAL A 120 4.91 -12.56 -2.52
C VAL A 120 4.61 -13.98 -3.00
N ASP A 121 5.67 -14.70 -3.34
CA ASP A 121 5.60 -16.14 -3.53
C ASP A 121 5.72 -16.85 -2.18
N SER A 122 4.93 -17.88 -1.98
CA SER A 122 4.64 -18.40 -0.64
C SER A 122 4.54 -19.92 -0.60
N LYS A 123 5.00 -20.52 0.49
CA LYS A 123 4.89 -21.96 0.78
C LYS A 123 4.41 -22.18 2.21
N GLY A 124 3.49 -23.13 2.36
CA GLY A 124 2.74 -23.37 3.60
C GLY A 124 1.32 -22.80 3.51
N ASN A 125 0.58 -22.86 4.63
CA ASN A 125 -0.80 -22.39 4.67
C ASN A 125 -0.87 -20.88 4.94
N PHE A 126 -1.20 -20.09 3.92
CA PHE A 126 -1.42 -18.64 3.99
C PHE A 126 -2.91 -18.26 4.09
N GLY A 127 -3.79 -19.24 4.38
CA GLY A 127 -5.23 -19.05 4.33
C GLY A 127 -5.73 -18.77 2.92
N LYS A 128 -7.05 -18.67 2.74
CA LYS A 128 -7.66 -18.25 1.47
C LYS A 128 -8.52 -17.03 1.71
N ALA A 129 -8.47 -16.05 0.80
CA ALA A 129 -9.21 -14.81 0.93
C ALA A 129 -10.75 -15.01 0.95
N TYR A 130 -11.24 -16.08 0.31
CA TYR A 130 -12.66 -16.45 0.33
C TYR A 130 -13.03 -17.41 1.47
N SER A 131 -12.08 -17.79 2.33
CA SER A 131 -12.38 -18.62 3.51
C SER A 131 -13.05 -17.77 4.58
N ARG A 132 -14.16 -18.27 5.14
CA ARG A 132 -14.95 -17.59 6.18
C ARG A 132 -14.12 -17.22 7.40
N ASP A 133 -13.25 -18.13 7.83
CA ASP A 133 -12.49 -17.99 9.07
C ASP A 133 -11.06 -17.46 8.82
N MET A 134 -10.67 -17.20 7.56
CA MET A 134 -9.36 -16.72 7.08
C MET A 134 -8.16 -17.23 7.92
N SER A 135 -8.14 -18.54 8.23
CA SER A 135 -7.09 -19.09 9.10
C SER A 135 -5.82 -19.37 8.30
N PHE A 136 -4.75 -18.66 8.64
CA PHE A 136 -3.40 -18.87 8.12
C PHE A 136 -2.47 -19.38 9.22
N ALA A 137 -1.47 -20.17 8.83
CA ALA A 137 -0.51 -20.70 9.79
C ALA A 137 0.38 -19.59 10.35
N ALA A 138 0.92 -19.79 11.56
CA ALA A 138 1.86 -18.84 12.15
C ALA A 138 3.14 -18.67 11.30
N SER A 139 3.76 -17.49 11.37
CA SER A 139 4.94 -17.08 10.57
C SER A 139 6.17 -17.98 10.71
N ARG A 140 6.25 -18.79 11.77
CA ARG A 140 7.30 -19.80 11.96
C ARG A 140 7.16 -21.03 11.05
N TYR A 141 5.96 -21.32 10.55
CA TYR A 141 5.68 -22.47 9.70
C TYR A 141 5.68 -22.15 8.21
N THR A 142 5.45 -20.88 7.86
CA THR A 142 5.37 -20.44 6.47
C THR A 142 6.72 -19.96 5.94
N GLU A 143 6.87 -20.06 4.62
CA GLU A 143 8.06 -19.62 3.88
C GLU A 143 7.63 -18.66 2.76
N ALA A 144 8.41 -17.61 2.51
CA ALA A 144 8.11 -16.61 1.50
C ALA A 144 9.36 -16.08 0.79
N LYS A 145 9.16 -15.60 -0.44
CA LYS A 145 10.12 -14.80 -1.23
C LYS A 145 9.34 -13.80 -2.10
N LEU A 146 10.03 -12.89 -2.79
CA LEU A 146 9.36 -12.01 -3.75
C LEU A 146 8.90 -12.82 -4.97
N ASP A 147 7.68 -12.53 -5.45
CA ASP A 147 7.15 -13.12 -6.68
C ASP A 147 7.86 -12.49 -7.90
N PRO A 148 8.04 -13.23 -9.02
CA PRO A 148 8.78 -12.73 -10.18
C PRO A 148 8.31 -11.37 -10.72
N ILE A 149 7.04 -11.01 -10.58
CA ILE A 149 6.54 -9.67 -11.00
C ILE A 149 7.25 -8.52 -10.29
N CYS A 150 7.81 -8.76 -9.09
CA CYS A 150 8.56 -7.75 -8.35
C CYS A 150 9.87 -7.34 -9.03
N ALA A 151 10.35 -8.09 -10.02
CA ALA A 151 11.47 -7.65 -10.85
C ALA A 151 11.16 -6.33 -11.56
N GLU A 152 9.91 -6.12 -12.00
CA GLU A 152 9.47 -4.87 -12.63
C GLU A 152 9.18 -3.75 -11.62
N ILE A 153 9.05 -4.08 -10.33
CA ILE A 153 8.85 -3.11 -9.25
C ILE A 153 10.19 -2.54 -8.76
N PHE A 154 11.20 -3.41 -8.67
CA PHE A 154 12.53 -3.06 -8.17
C PHE A 154 13.56 -2.86 -9.28
N ALA A 155 13.12 -2.88 -10.54
CA ALA A 155 13.99 -2.59 -11.66
C ALA A 155 14.66 -1.23 -11.45
N ASP A 156 15.99 -1.22 -11.54
CA ASP A 156 16.80 -0.01 -11.49
C ASP A 156 16.65 0.85 -10.21
N ILE A 157 16.14 0.30 -9.10
CA ILE A 157 16.02 1.03 -7.83
C ILE A 157 17.36 1.57 -7.31
N ASP A 158 18.48 0.92 -7.66
CA ASP A 158 19.83 1.36 -7.31
C ASP A 158 20.41 2.45 -8.24
N ARG A 159 19.63 2.94 -9.23
CA ARG A 159 20.07 3.96 -10.22
C ARG A 159 19.56 5.37 -9.93
N ASP A 160 19.28 5.68 -8.66
CA ASP A 160 18.86 7.02 -8.20
C ASP A 160 17.62 7.57 -8.95
N ILE A 161 16.62 6.69 -9.14
CA ILE A 161 15.38 7.01 -9.87
C ILE A 161 14.21 7.42 -8.97
N VAL A 162 14.34 7.22 -7.66
CA VAL A 162 13.34 7.58 -6.65
C VAL A 162 14.03 8.18 -5.43
N ASP A 163 13.35 9.12 -4.77
CA ASP A 163 13.86 9.70 -3.54
C ASP A 163 13.89 8.70 -2.39
N PHE A 164 14.95 8.76 -1.61
CA PHE A 164 15.10 8.01 -0.37
C PHE A 164 15.04 8.94 0.83
N VAL A 165 14.35 8.50 1.88
CA VAL A 165 14.25 9.21 3.16
C VAL A 165 14.84 8.36 4.27
N PRO A 166 15.41 8.99 5.32
CA PRO A 166 15.79 8.27 6.53
C PRO A 166 14.57 7.57 7.14
N ASN A 167 14.77 6.37 7.69
CA ASN A 167 13.76 5.66 8.47
C ASN A 167 13.51 6.39 9.82
N TYR A 168 12.62 5.83 10.65
CA TYR A 168 12.15 6.49 11.87
C TYR A 168 13.26 6.80 12.90
N ASP A 169 14.34 6.01 12.95
CA ASP A 169 15.49 6.23 13.84
C ASP A 169 16.74 6.77 13.12
N ASN A 170 16.62 7.09 11.83
CA ASN A 170 17.69 7.56 10.94
C ASN A 170 18.90 6.60 10.82
N THR A 171 18.74 5.31 11.10
CA THR A 171 19.82 4.31 10.94
C THR A 171 19.85 3.69 9.54
N MET A 172 18.75 3.78 8.81
CA MET A 172 18.58 3.23 7.45
C MET A 172 17.85 4.23 6.56
N THR A 173 17.85 3.97 5.25
CA THR A 173 17.03 4.71 4.29
C THR A 173 15.98 3.81 3.66
N GLU A 174 14.83 4.40 3.34
CA GLU A 174 13.72 3.75 2.65
C GLU A 174 13.24 4.62 1.47
N PRO A 175 12.80 4.00 0.36
CA PRO A 175 12.29 4.75 -0.78
C PRO A 175 10.92 5.34 -0.48
N VAL A 176 10.65 6.57 -0.95
CA VAL A 176 9.34 7.21 -0.81
C VAL A 176 8.28 6.48 -1.67
N LEU A 177 8.66 6.12 -2.90
CA LEU A 177 7.88 5.36 -3.86
C LEU A 177 8.72 4.22 -4.44
N LEU A 178 8.08 3.15 -4.88
CA LEU A 178 8.78 2.09 -5.64
C LEU A 178 8.79 2.42 -7.14
N PRO A 179 9.92 2.20 -7.85
CA PRO A 179 10.06 2.51 -9.27
C PRO A 179 9.34 1.47 -10.16
N THR A 180 8.03 1.40 -10.03
CA THR A 180 7.23 0.38 -10.69
C THR A 180 7.09 0.68 -12.18
N ARG A 181 7.44 -0.29 -13.03
CA ARG A 181 7.42 -0.16 -14.51
C ARG A 181 6.06 -0.42 -15.18
N PHE A 182 5.02 -0.68 -14.37
CA PHE A 182 3.66 -0.87 -14.84
C PHE A 182 2.66 -0.17 -13.88
N PRO A 183 1.41 0.11 -14.31
CA PRO A 183 0.45 0.85 -13.48
C PRO A 183 -0.14 -0.01 -12.33
N ALA A 184 0.68 -0.36 -11.33
CA ALA A 184 0.33 -1.29 -10.26
C ALA A 184 -0.90 -0.88 -9.43
N VAL A 185 -1.17 0.42 -9.32
CA VAL A 185 -2.36 0.95 -8.62
C VAL A 185 -3.68 0.44 -9.20
N LEU A 186 -3.73 0.12 -10.50
CA LEU A 186 -4.92 -0.43 -11.17
C LEU A 186 -4.88 -1.96 -11.30
N VAL A 187 -3.70 -2.56 -11.31
CA VAL A 187 -3.55 -4.00 -11.59
C VAL A 187 -4.05 -4.86 -10.42
N ASN A 188 -3.85 -4.41 -9.19
CA ASN A 188 -4.36 -5.09 -8.00
C ASN A 188 -5.36 -4.21 -7.24
N ASN A 189 -6.30 -4.87 -6.58
CA ASN A 189 -7.32 -4.19 -5.80
C ASN A 189 -6.71 -3.51 -4.56
N ASN A 190 -7.13 -2.27 -4.32
CA ASN A 190 -6.65 -1.46 -3.21
C ASN A 190 -7.83 -0.85 -2.47
N VAL A 191 -7.92 -1.14 -1.17
CA VAL A 191 -8.94 -0.57 -0.28
C VAL A 191 -8.25 0.23 0.82
N GLY A 192 -8.60 1.49 0.96
CA GLY A 192 -8.10 2.40 1.98
C GLY A 192 -9.24 3.14 2.65
N ILE A 193 -9.35 3.04 3.97
CA ILE A 193 -10.29 3.83 4.77
C ILE A 193 -9.46 4.73 5.67
N ALA A 194 -9.58 6.03 5.46
CA ALA A 194 -8.89 7.07 6.19
C ALA A 194 -9.86 7.87 7.07
N VAL A 195 -9.36 8.93 7.72
CA VAL A 195 -10.22 9.86 8.44
C VAL A 195 -11.09 10.61 7.42
N SER A 196 -12.40 10.39 7.47
CA SER A 196 -13.41 11.04 6.61
C SER A 196 -13.30 10.77 5.10
N MET A 197 -12.44 9.83 4.68
CA MET A 197 -12.22 9.51 3.27
C MET A 197 -12.11 7.99 3.09
N ALA A 198 -12.55 7.49 1.94
CA ALA A 198 -12.35 6.11 1.56
C ALA A 198 -11.99 6.02 0.08
N SER A 199 -11.14 5.05 -0.24
CA SER A 199 -10.77 4.68 -1.60
C SER A 199 -10.95 3.17 -1.75
N ASN A 200 -11.55 2.79 -2.87
CA ASN A 200 -11.73 1.39 -3.25
C ASN A 200 -11.51 1.28 -4.77
N ILE A 201 -10.31 0.86 -5.14
CA ILE A 201 -9.89 0.66 -6.52
C ILE A 201 -9.97 -0.84 -6.79
N CYS A 202 -10.79 -1.23 -7.77
CA CYS A 202 -10.84 -2.61 -8.23
C CYS A 202 -9.59 -2.97 -9.03
N SER A 203 -9.34 -4.28 -9.17
CA SER A 203 -8.28 -4.79 -10.03
C SER A 203 -8.69 -4.78 -11.50
N PHE A 204 -7.70 -4.68 -12.37
CA PHE A 204 -7.83 -4.71 -13.82
C PHE A 204 -6.78 -5.64 -14.43
N ASN A 205 -7.05 -6.14 -15.63
CA ASN A 205 -6.12 -6.99 -16.33
C ASN A 205 -4.84 -6.23 -16.71
N LEU A 206 -3.67 -6.78 -16.37
CA LEU A 206 -2.38 -6.13 -16.61
C LEU A 206 -2.14 -5.80 -18.09
N ALA A 207 -2.52 -6.69 -19.01
CA ALA A 207 -2.32 -6.45 -20.45
C ALA A 207 -3.19 -5.29 -20.94
N GLU A 208 -4.47 -5.26 -20.56
CA GLU A 208 -5.41 -4.20 -20.91
C GLU A 208 -4.99 -2.84 -20.33
N VAL A 209 -4.50 -2.81 -19.09
CA VAL A 209 -3.98 -1.61 -18.45
C VAL A 209 -2.76 -1.06 -19.19
N CYS A 210 -1.79 -1.93 -19.54
CA CYS A 210 -0.60 -1.53 -20.28
C CYS A 210 -0.93 -1.07 -21.71
N GLU A 211 -1.85 -1.76 -22.40
CA GLU A 211 -2.31 -1.39 -23.73
C GLU A 211 -3.01 -0.03 -23.72
N THR A 212 -3.89 0.20 -22.74
CA THR A 212 -4.60 1.47 -22.56
C THR A 212 -3.63 2.61 -22.25
N ALA A 213 -2.65 2.38 -21.37
CA ALA A 213 -1.62 3.37 -21.07
C ALA A 213 -0.80 3.73 -22.33
N ALA A 214 -0.37 2.73 -23.11
CA ALA A 214 0.36 2.95 -24.35
C ALA A 214 -0.48 3.66 -25.42
N ALA A 215 -1.79 3.38 -25.49
CA ALA A 215 -2.71 4.05 -26.39
C ALA A 215 -2.91 5.53 -26.01
N LEU A 216 -3.11 5.82 -24.71
CA LEU A 216 -3.23 7.18 -24.19
C LEU A 216 -1.95 8.01 -24.38
N MET A 217 -0.77 7.38 -24.26
CA MET A 217 0.50 8.05 -24.56
C MET A 217 0.64 8.45 -26.03
N LYS A 218 0.02 7.70 -26.95
CA LYS A 218 0.02 8.00 -28.39
C LYS A 218 -1.09 8.97 -28.79
N ASN A 219 -2.25 8.85 -28.15
CA ASN A 219 -3.43 9.68 -28.37
C ASN A 219 -4.13 9.95 -27.02
N PRO A 220 -4.01 11.16 -26.46
CA PRO A 220 -4.68 11.52 -25.21
C PRO A 220 -6.21 11.39 -25.24
N GLU A 221 -6.84 11.47 -26.42
CA GLU A 221 -8.29 11.32 -26.61
C GLU A 221 -8.70 9.87 -26.93
N HIS A 222 -7.84 8.89 -26.63
CA HIS A 222 -8.14 7.49 -26.86
C HIS A 222 -9.35 7.03 -26.04
N ASP A 223 -10.25 6.28 -26.68
CA ASP A 223 -11.41 5.72 -26.00
C ASP A 223 -10.98 4.57 -25.07
N ILE A 224 -10.90 4.87 -23.78
CA ILE A 224 -10.41 3.96 -22.73
C ILE A 224 -11.12 2.60 -22.77
N ILE A 225 -12.44 2.58 -23.01
CA ILE A 225 -13.21 1.32 -22.92
C ILE A 225 -12.88 0.34 -24.05
N SER A 226 -12.32 0.85 -25.16
CA SER A 226 -11.91 0.01 -26.29
C SER A 226 -10.75 -0.93 -25.93
N THR A 227 -9.92 -0.56 -24.96
CA THR A 227 -8.75 -1.32 -24.50
C THR A 227 -8.88 -1.81 -23.06
N LEU A 228 -9.51 -1.04 -22.16
CA LEU A 228 -9.78 -1.41 -20.77
C LEU A 228 -11.25 -1.79 -20.59
N LYS A 229 -11.57 -3.05 -20.88
CA LYS A 229 -12.96 -3.52 -21.05
C LYS A 229 -13.76 -3.52 -19.75
N GLY A 230 -13.08 -3.68 -18.63
CA GLY A 230 -13.71 -3.76 -17.33
C GLY A 230 -12.73 -4.19 -16.24
N PRO A 231 -13.17 -4.16 -14.98
CA PRO A 231 -12.44 -4.78 -13.89
C PRO A 231 -12.20 -6.27 -14.14
N ASP A 232 -11.11 -6.79 -13.61
CA ASP A 232 -10.78 -8.22 -13.57
C ASP A 232 -10.61 -8.61 -12.10
N PHE A 233 -11.24 -9.68 -11.64
CA PHE A 233 -11.28 -10.05 -10.22
C PHE A 233 -10.63 -11.42 -9.99
N PRO A 234 -9.83 -11.59 -8.92
CA PRO A 234 -9.12 -12.85 -8.65
C PRO A 234 -10.07 -14.04 -8.43
N GLY A 235 -11.29 -13.80 -7.94
CA GLY A 235 -12.32 -14.83 -7.78
C GLY A 235 -13.12 -15.14 -9.06
N GLY A 236 -12.88 -14.44 -10.15
CA GLY A 236 -13.67 -14.51 -11.37
C GLY A 236 -15.12 -14.05 -11.19
N GLY A 237 -16.01 -14.55 -12.06
CA GLY A 237 -17.44 -14.20 -12.08
C GLY A 237 -17.84 -13.49 -13.37
N PHE A 238 -19.12 -13.10 -13.45
CA PHE A 238 -19.66 -12.31 -14.55
C PHE A 238 -19.92 -10.88 -14.08
N ILE A 239 -19.42 -9.91 -14.83
CA ILE A 239 -19.75 -8.51 -14.61
C ILE A 239 -21.08 -8.21 -15.30
N LEU A 240 -22.04 -7.70 -14.53
CA LEU A 240 -23.37 -7.31 -14.99
C LEU A 240 -23.44 -5.77 -15.04
N GLN A 241 -22.73 -5.19 -15.99
CA GLN A 241 -22.65 -3.75 -16.16
C GLN A 241 -22.94 -3.37 -17.61
N ASP A 242 -23.56 -2.20 -17.77
CA ASP A 242 -23.76 -1.58 -19.07
C ASP A 242 -22.52 -0.76 -19.44
N GLU A 243 -22.25 -0.63 -20.73
CA GLU A 243 -21.05 0.08 -21.20
C GLU A 243 -21.08 1.56 -20.78
N ASP A 244 -22.23 2.22 -20.86
CA ASP A 244 -22.41 3.63 -20.48
C ASP A 244 -22.09 3.88 -19.01
N GLU A 245 -22.44 2.94 -18.14
CA GLU A 245 -22.16 3.03 -16.72
C GLU A 245 -20.67 2.77 -16.42
N LEU A 246 -20.00 1.88 -17.16
CA LEU A 246 -18.55 1.74 -17.08
C LEU A 246 -17.83 3.01 -17.56
N ARG A 247 -18.28 3.63 -18.67
CA ARG A 247 -17.77 4.92 -19.15
C ARG A 247 -17.93 6.01 -18.08
N ARG A 248 -19.08 6.07 -17.43
CA ARG A 248 -19.33 7.00 -16.32
C ARG A 248 -18.38 6.74 -15.15
N ILE A 249 -18.19 5.48 -14.75
CA ILE A 249 -17.27 5.09 -13.67
C ILE A 249 -15.84 5.54 -13.99
N TYR A 250 -15.36 5.31 -15.21
CA TYR A 250 -14.02 5.72 -15.64
C TYR A 250 -13.87 7.24 -15.67
N ALA A 251 -14.89 7.97 -16.13
CA ALA A 251 -14.86 9.43 -16.19
C ALA A 251 -14.92 10.10 -14.79
N THR A 252 -15.68 9.54 -13.85
CA THR A 252 -15.90 10.17 -12.53
C THR A 252 -15.09 9.53 -11.39
N GLY A 253 -14.47 8.38 -11.63
CA GLY A 253 -13.82 7.56 -10.60
C GLY A 253 -14.78 7.00 -9.55
N ARG A 254 -16.10 7.01 -9.81
CA ARG A 254 -17.14 6.65 -8.82
C ARG A 254 -18.30 5.89 -9.45
N GLY A 255 -18.55 4.71 -8.91
CA GLY A 255 -19.78 3.94 -9.14
C GLY A 255 -19.65 2.56 -8.53
N SER A 256 -20.50 1.64 -8.98
CA SER A 256 -20.60 0.29 -8.41
C SER A 256 -20.58 -0.74 -9.53
N VAL A 257 -19.81 -1.82 -9.38
CA VAL A 257 -19.79 -2.91 -10.37
C VAL A 257 -20.45 -4.13 -9.76
N LYS A 258 -21.48 -4.66 -10.44
CA LYS A 258 -22.20 -5.86 -9.98
C LYS A 258 -21.52 -7.11 -10.53
N VAL A 259 -21.16 -8.02 -9.64
CA VAL A 259 -20.56 -9.32 -9.99
C VAL A 259 -21.53 -10.44 -9.65
N ARG A 260 -21.72 -11.37 -10.58
CA ARG A 260 -22.53 -12.58 -10.41
C ARG A 260 -21.65 -13.82 -10.46
N SER A 261 -21.86 -14.74 -9.54
CA SER A 261 -21.19 -16.04 -9.55
C SER A 261 -21.56 -16.85 -10.78
N LYS A 262 -20.59 -17.57 -11.32
CA LYS A 262 -20.82 -18.59 -12.34
C LYS A 262 -21.30 -19.86 -11.65
N TYR A 263 -22.47 -20.36 -12.02
CA TYR A 263 -23.00 -21.63 -11.57
C TYR A 263 -23.52 -22.42 -12.77
N VAL A 264 -23.54 -23.75 -12.63
CA VAL A 264 -24.15 -24.66 -13.58
C VAL A 264 -25.10 -25.54 -12.77
N TYR A 265 -26.32 -25.69 -13.26
CA TYR A 265 -27.29 -26.58 -12.63
C TYR A 265 -26.93 -28.04 -12.95
N ASP A 266 -26.69 -28.84 -11.91
CA ASP A 266 -26.53 -30.27 -12.01
C ASP A 266 -27.75 -30.95 -11.39
N LYS A 267 -28.55 -31.63 -12.21
CA LYS A 267 -29.76 -32.34 -11.74
C LYS A 267 -29.42 -33.60 -10.94
N SER A 268 -28.19 -34.09 -11.03
CA SER A 268 -27.74 -35.36 -10.47
C SER A 268 -27.02 -35.25 -9.13
N ALA A 269 -26.67 -34.01 -8.71
CA ALA A 269 -25.97 -33.71 -7.47
C ALA A 269 -26.87 -33.69 -6.23
#